data_AF-A0A7S1NTD8-F1
#
_entry.id   AF-A0A7S1NTD8-F1
#
_cell.length_a   1.000
_cell.length_b   1.000
_cell.length_c   1.000
_cell.angle_alpha   90.00
_cell.angle_beta   90.00
_cell.angle_gamma   90.00
#
_symmetry.space_group_name_H-M   'P 1'
#
loop_
_entity.id
_entity.type
_entity.pdbx_description
1 polymer ?
#
loop_
_entity_poly.entity_id
_entity_poly.type
_entity_poly.pdbx_seq_one_letter_code
_entity_poly.pdbx_strand_id
1 'polypeptide(L)'
;MHALRRLAHASSMCRRPCVMAPVCKMPFSISAVRLAPDYLQQCDDALESIHNVVDELSDGKLSDHVDDIIYDSGVLSIQLKNVGTYVLNRQAPNKQIWLSSPVSGPYHYDMVCSSTGAVRWLDTKDQHNLGDKLRKEFKDLYGDDVEFFVGES
;
A
#
# COMPACT_ATOMS: atom_id res chain seq x y z
N MET A 1 67.53 -10.26 50.63
CA MET A 1 67.65 -9.61 51.93
C MET A 1 67.07 -8.19 51.83
N HIS A 2 66.25 -7.81 52.81
CA HIS A 2 65.73 -6.45 53.11
C HIS A 2 64.85 -5.79 52.03
N ALA A 3 63.52 -5.88 52.10
CA ALA A 3 62.59 -5.19 53.02
C ALA A 3 62.58 -3.66 52.85
N LEU A 4 61.43 -3.10 52.45
CA LEU A 4 60.97 -1.78 52.89
C LEU A 4 59.43 -1.67 52.78
N ARG A 5 58.83 -1.40 53.95
CA ARG A 5 57.40 -1.14 54.22
C ARG A 5 56.98 0.26 53.73
N ARG A 6 55.66 0.44 53.50
CA ARG A 6 54.81 1.59 53.92
C ARG A 6 53.38 1.29 53.44
N LEU A 7 52.44 1.02 54.35
CA LEU A 7 51.56 1.91 55.14
C LEU A 7 50.18 2.11 54.47
N ALA A 8 49.14 1.87 55.27
CA ALA A 8 47.73 1.90 54.95
C ALA A 8 47.19 3.31 54.68
N HIS A 9 46.09 3.41 53.91
CA HIS A 9 45.03 4.38 54.19
C HIS A 9 43.67 3.93 53.62
N ALA A 10 42.63 4.23 54.39
CA ALA A 10 41.25 3.85 54.20
C ALA A 10 40.48 4.88 53.36
N SER A 11 39.24 4.48 53.02
CA SER A 11 38.08 5.33 52.74
C SER A 11 38.04 6.05 51.39
N SER A 12 37.02 5.75 50.59
CA SER A 12 35.85 6.62 50.48
C SER A 12 34.97 6.19 49.31
N MET A 13 33.70 5.91 49.61
CA MET A 13 32.64 5.85 48.62
C MET A 13 32.48 7.21 47.95
N CYS A 14 32.53 7.27 46.62
CA CYS A 14 31.90 8.34 45.86
C CYS A 14 30.92 7.77 44.85
N ARG A 15 29.65 7.78 45.27
CA ARG A 15 28.46 7.68 44.42
C ARG A 15 28.55 8.75 43.34
N ARG A 16 28.45 8.38 42.07
CA ARG A 16 28.23 9.33 40.98
C ARG A 16 26.73 9.64 40.89
N PRO A 17 26.30 10.90 41.01
CA PRO A 17 24.96 11.31 40.61
C PRO A 17 24.88 11.35 39.09
N CYS A 18 23.84 10.72 38.53
CA CYS A 18 23.43 10.91 37.15
C CYS A 18 22.77 12.29 37.05
N VAL A 19 23.43 13.25 36.41
CA VAL A 19 22.86 14.59 36.17
C VAL A 19 21.94 14.47 34.95
N MET A 20 20.63 14.56 35.19
CA MET A 20 19.62 14.68 34.13
C MET A 20 19.66 16.10 33.57
N ALA A 21 19.97 16.23 32.28
CA ALA A 21 19.86 17.48 31.55
C ALA A 21 18.38 17.77 31.18
N PRO A 22 18.00 19.05 31.00
CA PRO A 22 16.61 19.44 30.83
C PRO A 22 16.10 19.15 29.41
N VAL A 23 14.86 18.69 29.34
CA VAL A 23 14.09 18.49 28.11
C VAL A 23 13.89 19.83 27.40
N CYS A 24 14.52 20.00 26.22
CA CYS A 24 14.21 21.08 25.29
C CYS A 24 12.78 20.93 24.77
N LYS A 25 11.88 21.80 25.24
CA LYS A 25 10.56 22.01 24.64
C LYS A 25 10.74 22.84 23.36
N MET A 26 10.52 22.24 22.20
CA MET A 26 10.39 22.97 20.94
C MET A 26 8.91 23.18 20.63
N PRO A 27 8.45 24.42 20.39
CA PRO A 27 7.13 24.66 19.83
C PRO A 27 7.24 24.52 18.32
N PHE A 28 6.87 23.36 17.77
CA PHE A 28 6.82 23.20 16.31
C PHE A 28 5.48 23.73 15.80
N SER A 29 5.55 24.84 15.08
CA SER A 29 4.46 25.40 14.28
C SER A 29 4.07 24.38 13.21
N ILE A 30 2.85 23.82 13.31
CA ILE A 30 2.27 22.98 12.26
C ILE A 30 1.83 23.93 11.13
N SER A 31 2.77 24.26 10.24
CA SER A 31 2.40 24.64 8.88
C SER A 31 1.83 23.39 8.20
N ALA A 32 0.71 23.54 7.50
CA ALA A 32 0.03 22.45 6.81
C ALA A 32 0.98 21.75 5.82
N VAL A 33 1.59 20.66 6.28
CA VAL A 33 2.28 19.71 5.41
C VAL A 33 1.17 19.05 4.60
N ARG A 34 1.11 19.34 3.30
CA ARG A 34 0.38 18.49 2.36
C ARG A 34 1.12 17.16 2.37
N LEU A 35 0.74 16.26 3.28
CA LEU A 35 1.33 14.93 3.38
C LEU A 35 1.10 14.27 2.02
N ALA A 36 2.16 13.77 1.41
CA ALA A 36 2.01 12.96 0.20
C ALA A 36 1.06 11.81 0.54
N PRO A 37 0.13 11.45 -0.36
CA PRO A 37 -0.78 10.33 -0.11
C PRO A 37 0.03 9.08 0.23
N ASP A 38 -0.36 8.41 1.32
CA ASP A 38 0.33 7.22 1.79
C ASP A 38 0.15 6.12 0.75
N TYR A 39 1.24 5.64 0.17
CA TYR A 39 1.20 4.66 -0.91
C TYR A 39 0.43 3.39 -0.52
N LEU A 40 0.62 2.90 0.71
CA LEU A 40 -0.05 1.67 1.16
C LEU A 40 -1.55 1.91 1.29
N GLN A 41 -1.94 3.05 1.87
CA GLN A 41 -3.35 3.43 1.95
C GLN A 41 -3.97 3.55 0.56
N GLN A 42 -3.33 4.23 -0.39
CA GLN A 42 -3.87 4.37 -1.74
C GLN A 42 -3.97 3.03 -2.49
N CYS A 43 -3.06 2.08 -2.23
CA CYS A 43 -3.18 0.73 -2.76
C CYS A 43 -4.40 0.02 -2.20
N ASP A 44 -4.58 0.11 -0.88
CA ASP A 44 -5.67 -0.57 -0.20
C ASP A 44 -7.02 0.01 -0.63
N ASP A 45 -7.13 1.32 -0.71
CA ASP A 45 -8.33 2.02 -1.21
C ASP A 45 -8.64 1.63 -2.66
N ALA A 46 -7.61 1.53 -3.51
CA ALA A 46 -7.76 1.11 -4.90
C ALA A 46 -8.26 -0.34 -5.02
N LEU A 47 -7.66 -1.27 -4.27
CA LEU A 47 -8.04 -2.68 -4.30
C LEU A 47 -9.43 -2.90 -3.68
N GLU A 48 -9.74 -2.22 -2.59
CA GLU A 48 -11.06 -2.27 -1.94
C GLU A 48 -12.15 -1.72 -2.86
N SER A 49 -11.89 -0.60 -3.56
CA SER A 49 -12.84 -0.06 -4.53
C SER A 49 -13.13 -1.07 -5.66
N ILE A 50 -12.09 -1.71 -6.21
CA ILE A 50 -12.26 -2.74 -7.24
C ILE A 50 -13.04 -3.94 -6.68
N HIS A 51 -12.69 -4.40 -5.48
CA HIS A 51 -13.39 -5.49 -4.81
C HIS A 51 -14.89 -5.19 -4.69
N ASN A 52 -15.26 -4.02 -4.17
CA ASN A 52 -16.65 -3.63 -3.96
C ASN A 52 -17.44 -3.58 -5.27
N VAL A 53 -16.85 -3.06 -6.35
CA VAL A 53 -17.50 -3.04 -7.67
C VAL A 53 -17.71 -4.46 -8.20
N VAL A 54 -16.72 -5.34 -8.06
CA VAL A 54 -16.83 -6.72 -8.56
C VAL A 54 -17.81 -7.54 -7.72
N ASP A 55 -17.85 -7.33 -6.41
CA ASP A 55 -18.79 -7.95 -5.48
C ASP A 55 -20.24 -7.58 -5.85
N GLU A 56 -20.52 -6.29 -6.07
CA GLU A 56 -21.83 -5.83 -6.54
C GLU A 56 -22.23 -6.44 -7.89
N LEU A 57 -21.28 -6.58 -8.82
CA LEU A 57 -21.53 -7.24 -10.10
C LEU A 57 -21.81 -8.73 -9.94
N SER A 58 -21.17 -9.38 -8.97
CA SER A 58 -21.36 -10.79 -8.66
C SER A 58 -22.73 -11.09 -8.06
N ASP A 59 -23.34 -10.16 -7.32
CA ASP A 59 -24.72 -10.30 -6.85
C ASP A 59 -25.75 -9.89 -7.91
N GLY A 60 -25.33 -9.14 -8.92
CA GLY A 60 -26.19 -8.63 -9.99
C GLY A 60 -26.02 -9.39 -11.30
N LYS A 61 -25.52 -8.65 -12.31
CA LYS A 61 -25.49 -9.07 -13.72
C LYS A 61 -24.51 -10.20 -14.02
N LEU A 62 -23.46 -10.36 -13.21
CA LEU A 62 -22.40 -11.34 -13.41
C LEU A 62 -22.45 -12.49 -12.42
N SER A 63 -23.57 -12.69 -11.73
CA SER A 63 -23.77 -13.81 -10.78
C SER A 63 -23.51 -15.19 -11.38
N ASP A 64 -23.88 -15.39 -12.65
CA ASP A 64 -23.60 -16.64 -13.36
C ASP A 64 -22.14 -16.76 -13.84
N HIS A 65 -21.37 -15.66 -13.81
CA HIS A 65 -20.03 -15.57 -14.39
C HIS A 65 -18.91 -15.46 -13.36
N VAL A 66 -19.17 -14.87 -12.20
CA VAL A 66 -18.22 -14.84 -11.08
C VAL A 66 -18.40 -16.14 -10.28
N ASP A 67 -17.28 -16.79 -9.93
CA ASP A 67 -17.29 -17.99 -9.09
C ASP A 67 -16.97 -17.64 -7.64
N ASP A 68 -15.87 -16.90 -7.43
CA ASP A 68 -15.39 -16.52 -6.11
C ASP A 68 -14.57 -15.23 -6.17
N ILE A 69 -14.62 -14.44 -5.10
CA ILE A 69 -13.84 -13.21 -4.92
C ILE A 69 -13.16 -13.29 -3.56
N ILE A 70 -11.83 -13.23 -3.55
CA ILE A 70 -11.02 -13.31 -2.33
C ILE A 70 -10.14 -12.08 -2.24
N TYR A 71 -10.34 -11.26 -1.20
CA TYR A 71 -9.42 -10.20 -0.84
C TYR A 71 -8.70 -10.54 0.47
N ASP A 72 -7.40 -10.85 0.39
CA ASP A 72 -6.57 -11.16 1.56
C ASP A 72 -5.23 -10.45 1.50
N SER A 73 -4.85 -9.78 2.59
CA SER A 73 -3.51 -9.20 2.80
C SER A 73 -3.01 -8.25 1.70
N GLY A 74 -3.91 -7.67 0.89
CA GLY A 74 -3.57 -6.82 -0.26
C GLY A 74 -3.39 -7.58 -1.59
N VAL A 75 -3.88 -8.80 -1.63
CA VAL A 75 -4.05 -9.59 -2.85
C VAL A 75 -5.55 -9.76 -3.07
N LEU A 76 -6.04 -9.24 -4.18
CA LEU A 76 -7.41 -9.42 -4.67
C LEU A 76 -7.40 -10.46 -5.79
N SER A 77 -8.05 -11.59 -5.55
CA SER A 77 -8.22 -12.67 -6.51
C SER A 77 -9.69 -12.74 -6.92
N ILE A 78 -9.97 -12.63 -8.21
CA ILE A 78 -11.32 -12.70 -8.78
C ILE A 78 -11.35 -13.89 -9.74
N GLN A 79 -12.19 -14.88 -9.45
CA GLN A 79 -12.34 -16.07 -10.26
C GLN A 79 -13.56 -15.94 -11.17
N LEU A 80 -13.32 -15.92 -12.48
CA LEU A 80 -14.37 -15.83 -13.49
C LEU A 80 -14.51 -17.16 -14.22
N LYS A 81 -15.75 -17.65 -14.30
CA LYS A 81 -16.11 -18.87 -15.04
C LYS A 81 -15.82 -18.66 -16.53
N ASN A 82 -15.21 -19.66 -17.15
CA ASN A 82 -14.86 -19.70 -18.58
C ASN A 82 -13.82 -18.66 -19.07
N VAL A 83 -13.29 -17.79 -18.20
CA VAL A 83 -12.26 -16.80 -18.56
C VAL A 83 -10.94 -17.10 -17.83
N GLY A 84 -11.00 -17.31 -16.52
CA GLY A 84 -9.82 -17.55 -15.68
C GLY A 84 -9.81 -16.66 -14.44
N THR A 85 -8.64 -16.54 -13.81
CA THR A 85 -8.48 -15.82 -12.55
C THR A 85 -7.72 -14.52 -12.76
N TYR A 86 -8.35 -13.41 -12.34
CA TYR A 86 -7.69 -12.12 -12.20
C TYR A 86 -7.01 -12.06 -10.84
N VAL A 87 -5.76 -11.61 -10.80
CA VAL A 87 -5.04 -11.40 -9.54
C VAL A 87 -4.47 -9.99 -9.53
N LEU A 88 -4.91 -9.17 -8.58
CA LEU A 88 -4.34 -7.88 -8.28
C LEU A 88 -3.57 -7.96 -6.97
N ASN A 89 -2.34 -7.48 -6.94
CA ASN A 89 -1.47 -7.58 -5.76
C ASN A 89 -0.77 -6.24 -5.51
N ARG A 90 -0.86 -5.73 -4.27
CA ARG A 90 -0.03 -4.61 -3.83
C ARG A 90 1.41 -5.06 -3.60
N GLN A 91 2.36 -4.47 -4.34
CA GLN A 91 3.80 -4.70 -4.18
C GLN A 91 4.44 -3.52 -3.45
N ALA A 92 4.35 -3.56 -2.12
CA ALA A 92 4.92 -2.54 -1.23
C ALA A 92 6.41 -2.23 -1.46
N PRO A 93 7.30 -3.22 -1.69
CA PRO A 93 8.72 -2.94 -1.93
C PRO A 93 8.97 -2.09 -3.18
N ASN A 94 8.17 -2.32 -4.24
CA ASN A 94 8.32 -1.65 -5.53
C ASN A 94 7.44 -0.42 -5.66
N LYS A 95 6.52 -0.20 -4.71
CA LYS A 95 5.47 0.82 -4.78
C LYS A 95 4.61 0.69 -6.05
N GLN A 96 4.21 -0.54 -6.35
CA GLN A 96 3.40 -0.87 -7.53
C GLN A 96 2.18 -1.71 -7.18
N ILE A 97 1.15 -1.62 -8.03
CA ILE A 97 0.10 -2.64 -8.10
C ILE A 97 0.39 -3.53 -9.30
N TRP A 98 0.40 -4.84 -9.08
CA TRP A 98 0.56 -5.83 -10.15
C TRP A 98 -0.79 -6.42 -10.49
N LEU A 99 -1.10 -6.48 -11.78
CA LEU A 99 -2.31 -7.12 -12.32
C LEU A 99 -1.88 -8.32 -13.15
N SER A 100 -2.44 -9.49 -12.85
CA SER A 100 -2.41 -10.66 -13.72
C SER A 100 -3.78 -10.84 -14.32
N SER A 101 -3.95 -10.40 -15.58
CA SER A 101 -5.16 -10.64 -16.35
C SER A 101 -5.07 -11.97 -17.10
N PRO A 102 -6.10 -12.84 -17.06
CA PRO A 102 -6.17 -14.06 -17.88
C PRO A 102 -6.33 -13.75 -19.37
N VAL A 103 -6.76 -12.54 -19.74
CA VAL A 103 -7.00 -12.13 -21.13
C VAL A 103 -5.74 -11.52 -21.75
N SER A 104 -5.09 -10.61 -21.01
CA SER A 104 -4.03 -9.76 -21.56
C SER A 104 -2.66 -9.95 -20.89
N GLY A 105 -2.59 -10.73 -19.81
CA GLY A 105 -1.35 -11.07 -19.12
C GLY A 105 -0.97 -10.10 -17.99
N PRO A 106 0.34 -10.03 -17.64
CA PRO A 106 0.81 -9.26 -16.50
C PRO A 106 1.05 -7.78 -16.82
N TYR A 107 0.60 -6.91 -15.93
CA TYR A 107 0.80 -5.46 -15.95
C TYR A 107 1.31 -4.95 -14.62
N HIS A 108 2.06 -3.85 -14.67
CA HIS A 108 2.63 -3.21 -13.48
C HIS A 108 2.25 -1.74 -13.50
N TYR A 109 1.59 -1.30 -12.43
CA TYR A 109 1.06 0.04 -12.30
C TYR A 109 1.84 0.83 -11.27
N ASP A 110 2.36 1.98 -11.69
CA ASP A 110 3.01 2.95 -10.83
C ASP A 110 2.00 3.98 -10.31
N MET A 111 2.18 4.41 -9.07
CA MET A 111 1.40 5.47 -8.46
C MET A 111 1.89 6.85 -8.95
N VAL A 112 1.02 7.59 -9.62
CA VAL A 112 1.26 8.97 -10.08
C VAL A 112 0.36 9.91 -9.32
N CYS A 113 0.95 10.83 -8.56
CA CYS A 113 0.23 11.86 -7.83
C CYS A 113 0.29 13.19 -8.59
N SER A 114 -0.88 13.78 -8.84
CA SER A 114 -1.00 15.11 -9.45
C SER A 114 -0.74 16.21 -8.41
N SER A 115 -0.38 17.42 -8.86
CA SER A 115 -0.23 18.60 -8.00
C SER A 115 -1.51 18.99 -7.25
N THR A 116 -2.66 18.50 -7.71
CA THR A 116 -3.97 18.66 -7.09
C THR A 116 -4.23 17.69 -5.93
N GLY A 117 -3.40 16.65 -5.76
CA GLY A 117 -3.58 15.59 -4.77
C GLY A 117 -4.18 14.30 -5.36
N ALA A 118 -4.74 14.36 -6.57
CA ALA A 118 -5.34 13.19 -7.22
C ALA A 118 -4.31 12.10 -7.53
N VAL A 119 -4.66 10.85 -7.27
CA VAL A 119 -3.80 9.69 -7.48
C VAL A 119 -4.25 8.91 -8.71
N ARG A 120 -3.31 8.41 -9.50
CA ARG A 120 -3.60 7.55 -10.64
C ARG A 120 -2.64 6.39 -10.66
N TRP A 121 -3.14 5.24 -11.11
CA TRP A 121 -2.38 4.02 -11.29
C TRP A 121 -2.15 3.82 -12.77
N LEU A 122 -0.94 4.14 -13.25
CA LEU A 122 -0.61 4.11 -14.68
C LEU A 122 0.31 2.94 -15.00
N ASP A 123 0.03 2.23 -16.09
CA ASP A 123 0.86 1.13 -16.54
C ASP A 123 2.25 1.61 -17.01
N THR A 124 3.28 0.84 -16.65
CA THR A 124 4.68 1.13 -16.99
C THR A 124 4.98 1.15 -18.50
N LYS A 125 4.23 0.44 -19.33
CA LYS A 125 4.47 0.31 -20.77
C LYS A 125 3.56 1.22 -21.58
N ASP A 126 2.26 1.09 -21.35
CA ASP A 126 1.21 1.68 -22.20
C ASP A 126 0.57 2.93 -21.57
N GLN A 127 0.91 3.26 -20.31
CA GLN A 127 0.44 4.43 -19.57
C GLN A 127 -1.10 4.53 -19.42
N HIS A 128 -1.84 3.44 -19.64
CA HIS A 128 -3.27 3.39 -19.36
C HIS A 128 -3.54 3.30 -17.85
N ASN A 129 -4.71 3.77 -17.43
CA ASN A 129 -5.14 3.63 -16.04
C ASN A 129 -5.60 2.19 -15.73
N LEU A 130 -5.36 1.72 -14.50
CA LEU A 130 -5.84 0.42 -14.01
C LEU A 130 -7.35 0.24 -14.19
N GLY A 131 -8.17 1.22 -13.79
CA GLY A 131 -9.62 1.18 -13.92
C GLY A 131 -10.09 1.13 -15.38
N ASP A 132 -9.44 1.89 -16.27
CA ASP A 132 -9.76 1.90 -17.71
C ASP A 132 -9.49 0.54 -18.36
N LYS A 133 -8.41 -0.12 -17.96
CA LYS A 133 -8.06 -1.45 -18.43
C LYS A 133 -9.08 -2.50 -17.99
N LEU A 134 -9.45 -2.50 -16.71
CA LEU A 134 -10.47 -3.40 -16.17
C LEU A 134 -11.82 -3.16 -16.84
N ARG A 135 -12.25 -1.90 -16.96
CA ARG A 135 -13.46 -1.51 -17.69
C ARG A 135 -13.47 -2.08 -19.10
N LYS A 136 -12.38 -1.90 -19.85
CA LYS A 136 -12.29 -2.39 -21.23
C LYS A 136 -12.41 -3.91 -21.30
N GLU A 137 -11.73 -4.64 -20.40
CA GLU A 137 -11.79 -6.10 -20.40
C GLU A 137 -13.17 -6.64 -20.00
N PHE A 138 -13.79 -6.06 -18.97
CA PHE A 138 -15.15 -6.45 -18.58
C PHE A 138 -16.17 -6.13 -19.66
N LYS A 139 -16.00 -5.01 -20.37
CA LYS A 139 -16.83 -4.64 -21.53
C LYS A 139 -16.67 -5.61 -22.69
N ASP A 140 -15.45 -6.03 -23.01
CA ASP A 140 -15.20 -6.99 -24.10
C ASP A 140 -15.71 -8.40 -23.74
N LEU A 141 -15.67 -8.79 -22.47
CA LEU A 141 -16.11 -10.11 -22.00
C LEU A 141 -17.64 -10.22 -21.87
N TYR A 142 -18.27 -9.19 -21.29
CA TYR A 142 -19.69 -9.27 -20.88
C TYR A 142 -20.59 -8.28 -21.63
N GLY A 143 -20.03 -7.32 -22.37
CA GLY A 143 -20.79 -6.29 -23.08
C GLY A 143 -21.37 -5.19 -22.18
N ASP A 144 -21.13 -5.24 -20.87
CA ASP A 144 -21.59 -4.26 -19.90
C ASP A 144 -20.59 -3.11 -19.72
N ASP A 145 -21.10 -1.89 -19.55
CA ASP A 145 -20.29 -0.74 -19.18
C ASP A 145 -20.18 -0.68 -17.65
N VAL A 146 -19.02 -1.07 -17.14
CA VAL A 146 -18.70 -1.06 -15.70
C VAL A 146 -17.72 0.08 -15.41
N GLU A 147 -18.03 0.91 -14.43
CA GLU A 147 -17.15 1.98 -13.99
C GLU A 147 -16.28 1.53 -12.81
N PHE A 148 -14.96 1.55 -12.98
CA PHE A 148 -13.99 1.31 -11.90
C PHE A 148 -13.35 2.65 -11.50
N PHE A 149 -13.63 3.12 -10.28
CA PHE A 149 -13.10 4.37 -9.75
C PHE A 149 -11.81 4.14 -8.96
N VAL A 150 -10.67 4.17 -9.64
CA VAL A 150 -9.36 3.88 -9.02
C VAL A 150 -8.51 5.15 -8.92
N GLY A 151 -8.51 5.81 -7.76
CA GLY A 151 -7.57 6.88 -7.41
C GLY A 151 -8.11 8.32 -7.24
N GLU A 152 -9.42 8.55 -7.13
CA GLU A 152 -9.97 9.90 -6.93
C GLU A 152 -10.23 10.25 -5.45
N SER A 153 -9.18 10.24 -4.61
CA SER A 153 -9.24 10.69 -3.21
C SER A 153 -8.32 11.86 -2.94
#